data_AF-A0A9D4MCX8-F1
#
_entry.id   AF-A0A9D4MCX8-F1
#
_cell.length_a   1.000
_cell.length_b   1.000
_cell.length_c   1.000
_cell.angle_alpha   90.00
_cell.angle_beta   90.00
_cell.angle_gamma   90.00
#
_symmetry.space_group_name_H-M   'P 1'
#
loop_
_entity.id
_entity.type
_entity.pdbx_description
1 polymer ?
#
loop_
_entity_poly.entity_id
_entity_poly.type
_entity_poly.pdbx_seq_one_letter_code
_entity_poly.pdbx_strand_id
1 'polypeptide(L)'
;MARTPSLTDSNGFILHAEMQKLKEANKHLAEENEELNAQLLAQTVQEGRHIMQEGSSLAEELDHMTKEELMKSLREQQDVNRRLSQYVDKILLTILEKNPSVLEKK
;
A
#
# COMPACT_ATOMS: atom_id res chain seq x y z
N MET A 1 -66.86 -24.65 -43.69
CA MET A 1 -65.93 -23.73 -44.38
C MET A 1 -64.77 -23.44 -43.45
N ALA A 2 -63.63 -24.11 -43.63
CA ALA A 2 -62.43 -23.87 -42.83
C ALA A 2 -61.74 -22.61 -43.35
N ARG A 3 -61.62 -21.58 -42.51
CA ARG A 3 -60.80 -20.40 -42.82
C ARG A 3 -59.35 -20.85 -42.81
N THR A 4 -58.72 -20.89 -43.97
CA THR A 4 -57.26 -21.04 -44.09
C THR A 4 -56.60 -19.83 -43.42
N PRO A 5 -55.67 -20.02 -42.47
CA PRO A 5 -55.01 -18.91 -41.81
C PRO A 5 -54.20 -18.11 -42.85
N SER A 6 -54.32 -16.79 -42.80
CA SER A 6 -53.64 -15.90 -43.73
C SER A 6 -52.13 -15.90 -43.45
N LEU A 7 -51.30 -15.85 -44.50
CA LEU A 7 -49.82 -15.83 -44.37
C LEU A 7 -49.33 -14.67 -43.48
N THR A 8 -50.14 -13.61 -43.38
CA THR A 8 -49.94 -12.43 -42.52
C THR A 8 -50.09 -12.72 -41.02
N ASP A 9 -50.99 -13.61 -40.62
CA ASP A 9 -51.13 -14.00 -39.21
C ASP A 9 -49.90 -14.78 -38.75
N SER A 10 -49.42 -15.70 -39.59
CA SER A 10 -48.24 -16.54 -39.31
C SER A 10 -46.96 -15.70 -39.13
N ASN A 11 -46.77 -14.66 -39.95
CA ASN A 11 -45.65 -13.74 -39.80
C ASN A 11 -45.73 -12.90 -38.52
N GLY A 12 -46.94 -12.48 -38.11
CA GLY A 12 -47.14 -11.76 -36.84
C GLY A 12 -46.75 -12.58 -35.61
N PHE A 13 -47.07 -13.88 -35.61
CA PHE A 13 -46.66 -14.81 -34.55
C PHE A 13 -45.14 -15.02 -34.51
N ILE A 14 -44.49 -15.13 -35.67
CA ILE A 14 -43.03 -15.27 -35.78
C ILE A 14 -42.33 -14.03 -35.24
N LEU A 15 -42.74 -12.83 -35.67
CA LEU A 15 -42.18 -11.56 -35.18
C LEU A 15 -42.37 -11.40 -33.66
N HIS A 16 -43.53 -11.77 -33.13
CA HIS A 16 -43.78 -11.71 -31.69
C HIS A 16 -42.85 -12.66 -30.93
N ALA A 17 -42.68 -13.90 -31.40
CA ALA A 17 -41.77 -14.87 -30.79
C ALA A 17 -40.31 -14.38 -30.82
N GLU A 18 -39.89 -13.75 -31.92
CA GLU A 18 -38.55 -13.18 -32.07
C GLU A 18 -38.34 -11.95 -31.17
N MET A 19 -39.36 -11.08 -31.03
CA MET A 19 -39.33 -9.98 -30.06
C MET A 19 -39.20 -10.48 -28.62
N GLN A 20 -39.87 -11.57 -28.25
CA GLN A 20 -39.76 -12.12 -26.89
C GLN A 20 -38.37 -12.70 -26.66
N LYS A 21 -37.82 -13.46 -27.61
CA LYS A 21 -36.44 -13.95 -27.54
C LYS A 21 -35.42 -12.81 -27.38
N LEU A 22 -35.59 -11.73 -28.15
CA LEU A 22 -34.71 -10.57 -28.06
C LEU A 22 -34.81 -9.86 -26.70
N LYS A 23 -36.02 -9.75 -26.12
CA LYS A 23 -36.21 -9.18 -24.78
C LYS A 23 -35.56 -10.03 -23.70
N GLU A 24 -35.71 -11.35 -23.77
CA GLU A 24 -35.07 -12.29 -22.83
C GLU A 24 -33.55 -12.23 -22.94
N ALA A 25 -33.00 -12.23 -24.16
CA ALA A 25 -31.56 -12.09 -24.38
C ALA A 25 -31.03 -10.74 -23.88
N ASN A 26 -31.75 -9.65 -24.10
CA ASN A 26 -31.34 -8.33 -23.62
C ASN A 26 -31.36 -8.26 -22.08
N LYS A 27 -32.39 -8.83 -21.45
CA LYS A 27 -32.45 -8.95 -20.00
C LYS A 27 -31.27 -9.75 -19.45
N HIS A 28 -30.96 -10.89 -20.06
CA HIS A 28 -29.83 -11.72 -19.65
C HIS A 28 -28.49 -10.98 -19.79
N LEU A 29 -28.27 -10.29 -20.91
CA LEU A 29 -27.09 -9.47 -21.11
C LEU A 29 -26.97 -8.33 -20.09
N ALA A 30 -28.09 -7.72 -19.68
CA ALA A 30 -28.09 -6.70 -18.66
C ALA A 30 -27.68 -7.24 -17.28
N GLU A 31 -28.20 -8.42 -16.90
CA GLU A 31 -27.82 -9.11 -15.66
C GLU A 31 -26.35 -9.50 -15.67
N GLU A 32 -25.84 -10.05 -16.78
CA GLU A 32 -24.42 -10.40 -16.92
C GLU A 32 -23.51 -9.15 -16.89
N ASN A 33 -23.94 -8.04 -17.48
CA ASN A 33 -23.21 -6.78 -17.42
C ASN A 33 -23.13 -6.22 -15.99
N GLU A 34 -24.23 -6.28 -15.24
CA GLU A 34 -24.27 -5.85 -13.84
C GLU A 34 -23.31 -6.69 -12.98
N GLU A 35 -23.32 -8.01 -13.16
CA GLU A 35 -22.42 -8.93 -12.46
C GLU A 35 -20.95 -8.67 -12.81
N LEU A 36 -20.62 -8.50 -14.10
CA LEU A 36 -19.26 -8.17 -14.54
C LEU A 36 -18.78 -6.83 -13.98
N ASN A 37 -19.65 -5.82 -13.92
CA ASN A 37 -19.31 -4.53 -13.30
C ASN A 37 -19.07 -4.68 -11.79
N ALA A 38 -19.86 -5.49 -11.10
CA ALA A 38 -19.65 -5.77 -9.67
C ALA A 38 -18.31 -6.47 -9.43
N GLN A 39 -17.96 -7.45 -10.27
CA GLN A 39 -16.67 -8.14 -10.21
C GLN A 39 -15.50 -7.20 -10.49
N LEU A 40 -15.60 -6.36 -11.51
CA LEU A 40 -14.56 -5.36 -11.85
C LEU A 40 -14.33 -4.38 -10.69
N LEU A 41 -15.41 -3.90 -10.06
CA LEU A 41 -15.31 -3.02 -8.91
C LEU A 41 -14.64 -3.72 -7.73
N ALA A 42 -15.03 -4.96 -7.42
CA ALA A 42 -14.43 -5.74 -6.34
C ALA A 42 -12.93 -5.96 -6.58
N GLN A 43 -12.54 -6.32 -7.80
CA GLN A 43 -11.14 -6.49 -8.18
C GLN A 43 -10.36 -5.18 -8.03
N THR A 44 -10.89 -4.06 -8.53
CA THR A 44 -10.25 -2.74 -8.42
C THR A 44 -10.03 -2.34 -6.95
N VAL A 45 -11.00 -2.60 -6.08
CA VAL A 45 -10.87 -2.34 -4.64
C VAL A 45 -9.81 -3.25 -4.00
N GLN A 46 -9.77 -4.53 -4.37
CA GLN A 46 -8.78 -5.47 -3.86
C GLN A 46 -7.35 -5.07 -4.28
N GLU A 47 -7.16 -4.71 -5.55
CA GLU A 47 -5.88 -4.22 -6.06
C GLU A 47 -5.45 -2.93 -5.36
N GLY A 48 -6.36 -1.98 -5.16
CA GLY A 48 -6.09 -0.77 -4.39
C GLY A 48 -5.66 -1.05 -2.95
N ARG A 49 -6.31 -2.01 -2.28
CA ARG A 49 -5.91 -2.45 -0.92
C ARG A 49 -4.54 -3.09 -0.90
N HIS A 50 -4.22 -3.91 -1.89
CA HIS A 50 -2.91 -4.54 -2.02
C HIS A 50 -1.79 -3.50 -2.12
N ILE A 51 -1.96 -2.51 -3.03
CA ILE A 51 -0.99 -1.43 -3.20
C ILE A 51 -0.81 -0.62 -1.92
N MET A 52 -1.91 -0.33 -1.20
CA MET A 52 -1.82 0.40 0.08
C MET A 52 -1.06 -0.40 1.14
N GLN A 53 -1.27 -1.72 1.24
CA GLN A 53 -0.57 -2.59 2.18
C GLN A 53 0.92 -2.72 1.86
N GLU A 54 1.26 -2.89 0.58
CA GLU A 54 2.66 -2.92 0.13
C GLU A 54 3.35 -1.57 0.37
N GLY A 55 2.66 -0.47 0.05
CA GLY A 55 3.16 0.88 0.29
C GLY A 55 3.40 1.16 1.78
N SER A 56 2.51 0.71 2.66
CA SER A 56 2.72 0.85 4.11
C SER A 56 3.91 0.02 4.60
N SER A 57 4.04 -1.22 4.14
CA SER A 57 5.15 -2.10 4.54
C SER A 57 6.51 -1.51 4.13
N LEU A 58 6.61 -0.98 2.91
CA LEU A 58 7.86 -0.39 2.43
C LEU A 58 8.21 0.91 3.18
N ALA A 59 7.22 1.77 3.43
CA ALA A 59 7.43 3.00 4.18
C ALA A 59 7.88 2.71 5.62
N GLU A 60 7.27 1.71 6.28
CA GLU A 60 7.69 1.23 7.60
C GLU A 60 9.11 0.65 7.59
N GLU A 61 9.46 -0.14 6.58
CA GLU A 61 10.80 -0.72 6.44
C GLU A 61 11.87 0.37 6.25
N LEU A 62 11.60 1.37 5.41
CA LEU A 62 12.50 2.50 5.21
C LEU A 62 12.66 3.36 6.48
N ASP A 63 11.58 3.61 7.22
CA ASP A 63 11.63 4.35 8.49
C ASP A 63 12.42 3.57 9.56
N HIS A 64 12.22 2.26 9.64
CA HIS A 64 12.97 1.39 10.54
C HIS A 64 14.46 1.41 10.22
N MET A 65 14.84 1.26 8.94
CA MET A 65 16.24 1.32 8.51
C MET A 65 16.87 2.67 8.88
N THR A 66 16.16 3.77 8.60
CA THR A 66 16.61 5.13 8.95
C THR A 66 16.84 5.28 10.46
N LYS A 67 15.95 4.72 11.28
CA LYS A 67 16.09 4.73 12.75
C LYS A 67 17.31 3.91 13.20
N GLU A 68 17.57 2.76 12.61
CA GLU A 68 18.74 1.94 12.93
C GLU A 68 20.05 2.66 12.64
N GLU A 69 20.14 3.31 11.48
CA GLU A 69 21.30 4.10 11.07
C GLU A 69 21.55 5.27 12.03
N LEU A 70 20.49 6.00 12.40
CA LEU A 70 20.57 7.08 13.39
C LEU A 70 21.08 6.56 14.75
N MET A 71 20.53 5.45 15.23
CA MET A 71 20.95 4.83 16.49
C MET A 71 22.38 4.30 16.44
N LYS A 72 22.84 3.82 15.28
CA LYS A 72 24.24 3.43 15.07
C LYS A 72 25.16 4.64 15.17
N SER A 73 24.87 5.72 14.44
CA SER A 73 25.65 6.96 14.47
C SER A 73 25.72 7.57 15.88
N LEU A 74 24.60 7.56 16.61
CA LEU A 74 24.56 8.03 18.00
C LEU A 74 25.46 7.19 18.92
N ARG A 75 25.44 5.86 18.77
CA ARG A 75 26.30 4.97 19.56
C ARG A 75 27.78 5.19 19.27
N GLU A 76 28.14 5.39 18.01
CA GLU A 76 29.53 5.69 17.61
C GLU A 76 30.00 7.02 18.22
N GLN A 77 29.16 8.07 18.17
CA GLN A 77 29.43 9.34 18.83
C GLN A 77 29.60 9.20 20.35
N GLN A 78 28.74 8.44 21.01
CA GLN A 78 28.84 8.18 22.45
C GLN A 78 30.14 7.44 22.81
N ASP A 79 30.57 6.48 22.01
CA ASP A 79 31.82 5.76 22.25
C ASP A 79 33.04 6.67 22.06
N VAL A 80 33.04 7.52 21.02
CA VAL A 80 34.08 8.54 20.82
C VAL A 80 34.13 9.49 22.01
N ASN A 81 33.00 10.01 22.46
CA ASN A 81 32.92 10.92 23.60
C ASN A 81 33.43 10.26 24.89
N ARG A 82 33.08 9.00 25.13
CA ARG A 82 33.61 8.22 26.26
C ARG A 82 35.13 8.10 26.20
N ARG A 83 35.70 7.80 25.03
CA ARG A 83 37.16 7.73 24.85
C ARG A 83 37.84 9.08 25.06
N LEU A 84 37.22 10.17 24.59
CA LEU A 84 37.72 11.54 24.82
C LEU A 84 37.71 11.88 26.31
N SER A 85 36.62 11.56 27.02
CA SER A 85 36.53 11.76 28.47
C SER A 85 37.64 11.00 29.21
N GLN A 86 37.85 9.72 28.89
CA GLN A 86 38.94 8.92 29.47
C GLN A 86 40.33 9.48 29.15
N TYR A 87 40.51 10.05 27.97
CA TYR A 87 41.78 10.68 27.57
C TYR A 87 42.03 11.95 28.38
N VAL A 88 41.00 12.79 28.54
CA VAL A 88 41.05 13.98 29.40
C VAL A 88 41.39 13.59 30.84
N ASP A 89 40.73 12.56 31.39
CA ASP A 89 41.00 12.07 32.75
C ASP A 89 42.47 11.67 32.94
N LYS A 90 43.06 10.97 31.96
CA LYS A 90 44.48 10.61 31.99
C LYS A 90 45.41 11.82 31.99
N ILE A 91 45.10 12.82 31.17
CA ILE A 91 45.86 14.08 31.15
C ILE A 91 45.74 14.78 32.51
N LEU A 92 44.52 14.91 33.02
CA LEU A 92 44.27 15.59 34.30
C LEU A 92 45.00 14.90 35.45
N LEU A 93 44.96 13.57 35.53
CA LEU A 93 45.73 12.79 36.51
C LEU A 93 47.23 13.09 36.42
N THR A 94 47.77 13.09 35.20
CA THR A 94 49.20 13.39 34.98
C THR A 94 49.57 14.81 35.43
N ILE A 95 48.68 15.79 35.20
CA ILE A 95 48.90 17.19 35.62
C ILE A 95 48.85 17.29 37.16
N LEU A 96 47.87 16.65 37.80
CA LEU A 96 47.73 16.64 39.25
C LEU A 96 48.98 16.07 39.94
N GLU A 97 49.61 15.05 39.35
CA GLU A 97 50.84 14.44 39.86
C GLU A 97 52.09 15.33 39.68
N LYS A 98 52.19 16.07 38.58
CA LYS A 98 53.43 16.78 38.19
C LYS A 98 53.44 18.26 38.48
N ASN A 99 52.34 18.97 38.20
CA ASN A 99 52.24 20.41 38.39
C ASN A 99 50.76 20.87 38.46
N PRO A 100 50.11 20.72 39.62
CA PRO A 100 48.68 21.00 39.77
C PRO A 100 48.30 22.47 39.59
N SER A 101 49.25 23.41 39.76
CA SER A 101 49.00 24.86 39.64
C SER A 101 48.48 25.29 38.25
N VAL A 102 48.73 24.48 37.22
CA VAL A 102 48.24 24.72 35.85
C VAL A 102 46.72 24.65 35.74
N LEU A 103 46.03 23.95 36.66
CA LEU A 103 44.58 23.83 36.68
C LEU A 103 43.88 24.98 37.43
N GLU A 104 44.65 25.89 38.04
CA GLU A 104 44.09 27.00 38.81
C GLU A 104 43.40 28.00 37.87
N LYS A 105 42.09 28.21 38.07
CA LYS A 105 41.35 29.23 37.33
C LYS A 105 41.76 30.61 37.87
N LYS A 106 42.24 31.47 36.99
CA LYS A 106 42.53 32.88 37.30
C LYS A 106 41.26 33.70 37.46
#